data_AF-A0A3B0VRD9-F1
#
_entry.id   AF-A0A3B0VRD9-F1
#
_cell.length_a   1.000
_cell.length_b   1.000
_cell.length_c   1.000
_cell.angle_alpha   90.00
_cell.angle_beta   90.00
_cell.angle_gamma   90.00
#
_symmetry.space_group_name_H-M   'P 1'
#
loop_
_entity.id
_entity.type
_entity.pdbx_description
1 polymer ?
#
loop_
_entity_poly.entity_id
_entity_poly.type
_entity_poly.pdbx_seq_one_letter_code
_entity_poly.pdbx_strand_id
1 'polypeptide(L)'
;MKKQRFLTILPLLADAVGVAGVIFLLPALSAQMATISTINVLIIGGMFVLYCTAVYIIRKLEPTANADRVSRIPEWLTQTITVRLLAIGFALALAVLFLYQLGYFNAIFVVDDRIMGAGESSAFFVYGPGSWIAVSLFYVLVLSGSVRVTIEESSRNYVGLTLLGLLGINGMLLLGTAVLHSTALFSGWLGGVMAFGLLLLLFAPPRIWFLQKRPSLLATVSYLGLLLFCAWQS
;
A
#
# COMPACT_ATOMS: atom_id res chain seq x y z
N MET A 1 -9.75 -28.62 13.18
CA MET A 1 -9.02 -27.70 14.09
C MET A 1 -7.60 -27.32 13.64
N LYS A 2 -6.72 -28.24 13.20
CA LYS A 2 -5.33 -27.88 12.79
C LYS A 2 -5.24 -26.86 11.63
N LYS A 3 -6.02 -27.05 10.55
CA LYS A 3 -6.07 -26.15 9.39
C LYS A 3 -6.50 -24.72 9.76
N GLN A 4 -7.44 -24.60 10.69
CA GLN A 4 -8.00 -23.31 11.12
C GLN A 4 -6.99 -22.49 11.95
N ARG A 5 -6.24 -23.13 12.85
CA ARG A 5 -5.13 -22.48 13.59
C ARG A 5 -4.02 -22.03 12.65
N PHE A 6 -3.66 -22.86 11.68
CA PHE A 6 -2.63 -22.52 10.69
C PHE A 6 -3.02 -21.26 9.91
N LEU A 7 -4.28 -21.19 9.47
CA LEU A 7 -4.79 -20.03 8.73
C LEU A 7 -4.79 -18.72 9.53
N THR A 8 -4.91 -18.78 10.86
CA THR A 8 -4.79 -17.61 11.74
C THR A 8 -3.35 -17.08 11.85
N ILE A 9 -2.36 -17.95 11.61
CA ILE A 9 -0.92 -17.62 11.74
C ILE A 9 -0.37 -17.00 10.44
N LEU A 10 -0.99 -17.25 9.28
CA LEU A 10 -0.56 -16.67 8.00
C LEU A 10 -0.30 -15.15 8.02
N PRO A 11 -1.21 -14.30 8.54
CA PRO A 11 -0.95 -12.86 8.60
C PRO A 11 0.24 -12.52 9.49
N LEU A 12 0.46 -13.27 10.57
CA LEU A 12 1.64 -13.08 11.43
C LEU A 12 2.93 -13.42 10.69
N LEU A 13 2.94 -14.49 9.88
CA LEU A 13 4.09 -14.84 9.04
C LEU A 13 4.37 -13.77 7.99
N ALA A 14 3.33 -13.28 7.31
CA ALA A 14 3.48 -12.21 6.34
C ALA A 14 4.04 -10.93 6.99
N ASP A 15 3.56 -10.58 8.18
CA ASP A 15 4.02 -9.41 8.92
C ASP A 15 5.44 -9.58 9.45
N ALA A 16 5.81 -10.79 9.91
CA ALA A 16 7.18 -11.11 10.30
C ALA A 16 8.16 -11.01 9.11
N VAL A 17 7.74 -11.47 7.93
CA VAL A 17 8.50 -11.24 6.68
C VAL A 17 8.57 -9.74 6.35
N GLY A 18 7.49 -8.99 6.59
CA GLY A 18 7.47 -7.54 6.47
C GLY A 18 8.51 -6.87 7.37
N VAL A 19 8.54 -7.21 8.66
CA VAL A 19 9.54 -6.71 9.63
C VAL A 19 10.95 -7.08 9.19
N ALA A 20 11.19 -8.33 8.79
CA ALA A 20 12.49 -8.75 8.27
C ALA A 20 12.89 -7.95 7.03
N GLY A 21 11.95 -7.73 6.10
CA GLY A 21 12.15 -6.88 4.93
C GLY A 21 12.53 -5.45 5.30
N VAL A 22 11.86 -4.85 6.29
CA VAL A 22 12.22 -3.53 6.80
C VAL A 22 13.64 -3.54 7.39
N ILE A 23 14.00 -4.52 8.21
CA ILE A 23 15.33 -4.57 8.84
C ILE A 23 16.44 -4.74 7.79
N PHE A 24 16.27 -5.63 6.82
CA PHE A 24 17.34 -6.00 5.89
C PHE A 24 17.36 -5.20 4.59
N LEU A 25 16.21 -4.80 4.07
CA LEU A 25 16.09 -4.17 2.75
C LEU A 25 15.87 -2.66 2.83
N LEU A 26 15.32 -2.13 3.93
CA LEU A 26 15.03 -0.69 4.03
C LEU A 26 16.28 0.18 3.79
N PRO A 27 17.48 -0.11 4.34
CA PRO A 27 18.64 0.74 4.10
C PRO A 27 19.03 0.82 2.62
N ALA A 28 19.03 -0.32 1.92
CA ALA A 28 19.36 -0.38 0.50
C ALA A 28 18.28 0.29 -0.37
N LEU A 29 17.00 0.02 -0.07
CA LEU A 29 15.87 0.62 -0.79
C LEU A 29 15.80 2.13 -0.55
N SER A 30 16.03 2.60 0.68
CA SER A 30 16.06 4.03 1.00
C SER A 30 17.20 4.74 0.28
N ALA A 31 18.40 4.17 0.28
CA ALA A 31 19.53 4.73 -0.47
C ALA A 31 19.22 4.84 -1.97
N GLN A 32 18.56 3.83 -2.54
CA GLN A 32 18.08 3.88 -3.92
C GLN A 32 17.04 4.99 -4.12
N MET A 33 16.05 5.09 -3.22
CA MET A 33 14.94 6.05 -3.28
C MET A 33 15.32 7.48 -2.87
N ALA A 34 16.53 7.70 -2.35
CA ALA A 34 17.08 9.04 -2.09
C ALA A 34 17.47 9.78 -3.39
N THR A 35 17.67 9.03 -4.48
CA THR A 35 17.93 9.61 -5.79
C THR A 35 16.63 9.80 -6.57
N ILE A 36 16.42 10.98 -7.13
CA ILE A 36 15.29 11.24 -8.03
C ILE A 36 15.59 10.56 -9.37
N SER A 37 14.76 9.61 -9.78
CA SER A 37 15.03 8.79 -10.98
C SER A 37 13.78 8.17 -11.58
N THR A 38 13.70 8.14 -12.91
CA THR A 38 12.66 7.41 -13.65
C THR A 38 12.66 5.92 -13.34
N ILE A 39 13.81 5.33 -13.01
CA ILE A 39 13.89 3.91 -12.61
C ILE A 39 13.13 3.68 -11.31
N ASN A 40 13.26 4.58 -10.33
CA ASN A 40 12.55 4.48 -9.06
C ASN A 40 11.04 4.58 -9.26
N VAL A 41 10.60 5.44 -10.17
CA VAL A 41 9.20 5.56 -10.59
C VAL A 41 8.69 4.26 -11.22
N LEU A 42 9.48 3.62 -12.08
CA LEU A 42 9.13 2.30 -12.65
C LEU A 42 9.06 1.20 -11.58
N ILE A 43 9.97 1.22 -10.61
CA ILE A 43 9.96 0.27 -9.48
C ILE A 43 8.67 0.44 -8.65
N ILE A 44 8.33 1.68 -8.29
CA ILE A 44 7.10 1.99 -7.55
C ILE A 44 5.86 1.63 -8.37
N GLY A 45 5.85 1.94 -9.67
CA GLY A 45 4.77 1.58 -10.59
C GLY A 45 4.57 0.07 -10.72
N GLY A 46 5.65 -0.68 -10.90
CA GLY A 46 5.62 -2.15 -10.97
C GLY A 46 5.13 -2.78 -9.66
N MET A 47 5.64 -2.30 -8.53
CA MET A 47 5.18 -2.75 -7.21
C MET A 47 3.72 -2.37 -6.95
N PHE A 48 3.26 -1.23 -7.45
CA PHE A 48 1.86 -0.83 -7.36
C PHE A 48 0.94 -1.76 -8.18
N VAL A 49 1.36 -2.23 -9.35
CA VAL A 49 0.60 -3.24 -10.12
C VAL A 49 0.54 -4.58 -9.37
N LEU A 50 1.67 -5.02 -8.78
CA LEU A 50 1.72 -6.21 -7.94
C LEU A 50 0.83 -6.07 -6.70
N TYR A 51 0.82 -4.90 -6.07
CA TYR A 51 -0.05 -4.55 -4.97
C TYR A 51 -1.53 -4.61 -5.37
N CYS A 52 -1.92 -3.98 -6.48
CA CYS A 52 -3.30 -4.08 -7.00
C CYS A 52 -3.71 -5.53 -7.25
N THR A 53 -2.81 -6.33 -7.83
CA THR A 53 -3.01 -7.77 -8.06
C THR A 53 -3.19 -8.51 -6.74
N ALA A 54 -2.39 -8.20 -5.73
CA ALA A 54 -2.47 -8.78 -4.39
C ALA A 54 -3.80 -8.46 -3.69
N VAL A 55 -4.24 -7.19 -3.76
CA VAL A 55 -5.55 -6.77 -3.25
C VAL A 55 -6.67 -7.51 -3.99
N TYR A 56 -6.58 -7.62 -5.32
CA TYR A 56 -7.57 -8.36 -6.12
C TYR A 56 -7.65 -9.84 -5.74
N ILE A 57 -6.52 -10.50 -5.50
CA ILE A 57 -6.47 -11.89 -4.99
C ILE A 57 -7.17 -11.99 -3.63
N ILE A 58 -6.88 -11.11 -2.68
CA ILE A 58 -7.55 -11.08 -1.38
C ILE A 58 -9.06 -10.91 -1.53
N ARG A 59 -9.49 -10.03 -2.44
CA ARG A 59 -10.92 -9.81 -2.73
C ARG A 59 -11.61 -11.04 -3.38
N LYS A 60 -10.87 -11.96 -3.98
CA LYS A 60 -11.40 -13.26 -4.47
C LYS A 60 -11.50 -14.37 -3.44
N LEU A 61 -10.84 -14.24 -2.28
CA LEU A 61 -10.88 -15.24 -1.20
C LEU A 61 -12.28 -15.41 -0.64
N GLU A 62 -12.67 -16.64 -0.37
CA GLU A 62 -13.88 -16.93 0.40
C GLU A 62 -13.73 -16.47 1.86
N PRO A 63 -14.73 -15.79 2.44
CA PRO A 63 -14.80 -15.53 3.88
C PRO A 63 -14.86 -16.84 4.66
N THR A 64 -14.23 -16.88 5.83
CA THR A 64 -14.35 -18.05 6.71
C THR A 64 -15.75 -18.16 7.32
N ALA A 65 -16.22 -19.37 7.62
CA ALA A 65 -17.53 -19.61 8.24
C ALA A 65 -17.78 -18.85 9.57
N ASN A 66 -16.73 -18.35 10.23
CA ASN A 66 -16.82 -17.56 11.45
C ASN A 66 -16.68 -16.04 11.23
N ALA A 67 -16.52 -15.58 9.98
CA ALA A 67 -16.32 -14.17 9.67
C ALA A 67 -17.48 -13.31 10.17
N ASP A 68 -18.71 -13.72 9.90
CA ASP A 68 -19.91 -12.96 10.29
C ASP A 68 -20.16 -12.94 11.81
N ARG A 69 -19.67 -13.95 12.54
CA ARG A 69 -19.83 -14.03 14.01
C ARG A 69 -18.78 -13.23 14.78
N VAL A 70 -17.60 -13.04 14.20
CA VAL A 70 -16.42 -12.50 14.89
C VAL A 70 -15.98 -11.14 14.33
N SER A 71 -16.52 -10.71 13.19
CA SER A 71 -16.26 -9.39 12.62
C SER A 71 -16.73 -8.28 13.57
N ARG A 72 -15.82 -7.83 14.42
CA ARG A 72 -15.95 -6.62 15.26
C ARG A 72 -15.32 -5.41 14.57
N ILE A 73 -15.29 -5.40 13.23
CA ILE A 73 -14.82 -4.22 12.51
C ILE A 73 -15.94 -3.19 12.60
N PRO A 74 -15.65 -1.94 13.04
CA PRO A 74 -16.67 -0.91 13.13
C PRO A 74 -17.37 -0.71 11.77
N GLU A 75 -18.70 -0.63 11.78
CA GLU A 75 -19.50 -0.55 10.56
C GLU A 75 -19.10 0.64 9.66
N TRP A 76 -18.66 1.75 10.26
CA TRP A 76 -18.20 2.93 9.52
C TRP A 76 -17.00 2.64 8.61
N LEU A 77 -16.13 1.68 8.94
CA LEU A 77 -14.98 1.26 8.12
C LEU A 77 -15.39 0.39 6.93
N THR A 78 -16.59 -0.19 6.97
CA THR A 78 -17.09 -1.08 5.92
C THR A 78 -18.12 -0.38 5.02
N GLN A 79 -18.54 0.83 5.37
CA GLN A 79 -19.44 1.65 4.56
C GLN A 79 -18.80 2.02 3.21
N THR A 80 -19.59 1.90 2.15
CA THR A 80 -19.17 2.19 0.76
C THR A 80 -18.57 3.58 0.61
N ILE A 81 -19.13 4.58 1.30
CA ILE A 81 -18.64 5.97 1.20
C ILE A 81 -17.25 6.11 1.83
N THR A 82 -17.03 5.52 3.01
CA THR A 82 -15.74 5.53 3.71
C THR A 82 -14.67 4.83 2.88
N VAL A 83 -14.97 3.65 2.33
CA VAL A 83 -14.02 2.91 1.49
C VAL A 83 -13.67 3.69 0.23
N ARG A 84 -14.63 4.40 -0.39
CA ARG A 84 -14.36 5.29 -1.54
C ARG A 84 -13.47 6.46 -1.16
N LEU A 85 -13.76 7.14 -0.05
CA LEU A 85 -12.94 8.25 0.43
C LEU A 85 -11.51 7.81 0.78
N LEU A 86 -11.36 6.66 1.43
CA LEU A 86 -10.05 6.04 1.68
C LEU A 86 -9.31 5.71 0.38
N ALA A 87 -10.02 5.21 -0.64
CA ALA A 87 -9.43 4.93 -1.95
C ALA A 87 -8.98 6.21 -2.66
N ILE A 88 -9.74 7.31 -2.56
CA ILE A 88 -9.36 8.63 -3.10
C ILE A 88 -8.16 9.20 -2.35
N GLY A 89 -8.18 9.14 -1.01
CA GLY A 89 -7.05 9.56 -0.18
C GLY A 89 -5.77 8.78 -0.50
N PHE A 90 -5.90 7.46 -0.68
CA PHE A 90 -4.81 6.60 -1.14
C PHE A 90 -4.27 7.06 -2.50
N ALA A 91 -5.18 7.24 -3.45
CA ALA A 91 -4.88 7.65 -4.81
C ALA A 91 -4.08 8.96 -4.86
N LEU A 92 -4.50 9.95 -4.08
CA LEU A 92 -3.82 11.25 -4.00
C LEU A 92 -2.45 11.13 -3.32
N ALA A 93 -2.37 10.43 -2.18
CA ALA A 93 -1.12 10.25 -1.46
C ALA A 93 -0.08 9.50 -2.30
N LEU A 94 -0.48 8.43 -3.00
CA LEU A 94 0.41 7.70 -3.89
C LEU A 94 0.87 8.56 -5.08
N ALA A 95 -0.04 9.35 -5.68
CA ALA A 95 0.32 10.26 -6.75
C ALA A 95 1.36 11.29 -6.28
N VAL A 96 1.25 11.81 -5.05
CA VAL A 96 2.26 12.70 -4.46
C VAL A 96 3.62 12.02 -4.34
N LEU A 97 3.68 10.75 -3.91
CA LEU A 97 4.95 10.00 -3.85
C LEU A 97 5.60 9.84 -5.23
N PHE A 98 4.80 9.56 -6.27
CA PHE A 98 5.30 9.48 -7.64
C PHE A 98 5.83 10.83 -8.16
N LEU A 99 5.08 11.91 -7.93
CA LEU A 99 5.50 13.26 -8.31
C LEU A 99 6.79 13.67 -7.59
N TYR A 100 6.92 13.30 -6.32
CA TYR A 100 8.16 13.50 -5.57
C TYR A 100 9.34 12.78 -6.22
N GLN A 101 9.19 11.50 -6.56
CA GLN A 101 10.25 10.69 -7.20
C GLN A 101 10.57 11.08 -8.65
N LEU A 102 9.68 11.81 -9.31
CA LEU A 102 9.95 12.48 -10.59
C LEU A 102 10.67 13.83 -10.43
N GLY A 103 10.83 14.31 -9.20
CA GLY A 103 11.39 15.64 -8.94
C GLY A 103 10.45 16.77 -9.35
N TYR A 104 9.16 16.48 -9.53
CA TYR A 104 8.16 17.43 -10.01
C TYR A 104 8.12 18.69 -9.14
N PHE A 105 8.12 18.53 -7.81
CA PHE A 105 8.12 19.67 -6.90
C PHE A 105 9.37 20.55 -7.03
N ASN A 106 10.54 19.97 -7.28
CA ASN A 106 11.76 20.74 -7.52
C ASN A 106 11.69 21.45 -8.87
N ALA A 107 11.15 20.79 -9.90
CA ALA A 107 11.00 21.36 -11.22
C ALA A 107 10.02 22.56 -11.22
N ILE A 108 8.86 22.48 -10.56
CA ILE A 108 7.87 23.58 -10.51
C ILE A 108 8.50 24.91 -10.07
N PHE A 109 9.43 24.87 -9.12
CA PHE A 109 10.03 26.09 -8.56
C PHE A 109 11.32 26.54 -9.27
N VAL A 110 11.84 25.75 -10.21
CA VAL A 110 13.12 25.98 -10.91
C VAL A 110 12.95 26.07 -12.43
N VAL A 111 11.75 25.81 -12.99
CA VAL A 111 11.49 25.93 -14.43
C VAL A 111 11.67 27.39 -14.87
N ASP A 112 12.83 27.65 -15.49
CA ASP A 112 13.07 28.77 -16.39
C ASP A 112 12.70 28.28 -17.80
N ASP A 113 11.66 28.87 -18.39
CA ASP A 113 11.14 28.53 -19.74
C ASP A 113 12.20 28.68 -20.85
N ARG A 114 13.38 29.23 -20.53
CA ARG A 114 14.52 29.37 -21.43
C ARG A 114 15.33 28.09 -21.64
N ILE A 115 15.22 27.09 -20.76
CA ILE A 115 16.07 25.88 -20.77
C ILE A 115 15.28 24.63 -21.21
N MET A 116 14.03 24.48 -20.79
CA MET A 116 13.13 23.43 -21.29
C MET A 116 12.21 24.05 -22.34
N GLY A 117 12.24 23.55 -23.58
CA GLY A 117 11.33 24.04 -24.62
C GLY A 117 9.87 23.93 -24.16
N ALA A 118 9.03 24.89 -24.55
CA ALA A 118 7.64 25.02 -24.08
C ALA A 118 6.78 23.74 -24.26
N GLY A 119 7.13 22.88 -25.24
CA GLY A 119 6.48 21.58 -25.45
C GLY A 119 6.86 20.51 -24.42
N GLU A 120 8.10 20.50 -23.95
CA GLU A 120 8.61 19.50 -23.00
C GLU A 120 8.21 19.85 -21.56
N SER A 121 8.24 21.13 -21.21
CA SER A 121 7.71 21.61 -19.92
C SER A 121 6.21 21.36 -19.83
N SER A 122 5.42 21.71 -20.85
CA SER A 122 3.98 21.45 -20.86
C SER A 122 3.63 19.96 -20.81
N ALA A 123 4.38 19.09 -21.52
CA ALA A 123 4.21 17.65 -21.40
C ALA A 123 4.51 17.14 -19.98
N PHE A 124 5.57 17.63 -19.32
CA PHE A 124 5.89 17.28 -17.94
C PHE A 124 4.79 17.73 -16.95
N PHE A 125 4.25 18.94 -17.13
CA PHE A 125 3.18 19.50 -16.29
C PHE A 125 1.80 18.85 -16.52
N VAL A 126 1.50 18.40 -17.74
CA VAL A 126 0.21 17.78 -18.07
C VAL A 126 0.23 16.28 -17.81
N TYR A 127 1.26 15.57 -18.28
CA TYR A 127 1.33 14.12 -18.16
C TYR A 127 1.84 13.65 -16.80
N GLY A 128 2.62 14.45 -16.06
CA GLY A 128 3.06 14.08 -14.71
C GLY A 128 1.87 13.86 -13.78
N PRO A 129 1.18 14.91 -13.30
CA PRO A 129 0.04 14.76 -12.41
C PRO A 129 -1.12 13.96 -13.03
N GLY A 130 -1.41 14.16 -14.32
CA GLY A 130 -2.54 13.52 -14.99
C GLY A 130 -2.42 12.00 -15.12
N SER A 131 -1.24 11.49 -15.50
CA SER A 131 -1.04 10.04 -15.62
C SER A 131 -1.08 9.36 -14.26
N TRP A 132 -0.55 9.99 -13.21
CA TRP A 132 -0.60 9.43 -11.85
C TRP A 132 -1.98 9.48 -11.25
N ILE A 133 -2.77 10.51 -11.52
CA ILE A 133 -4.19 10.51 -11.16
C ILE A 133 -4.92 9.35 -11.87
N ALA A 134 -4.64 9.09 -13.15
CA ALA A 134 -5.24 7.97 -13.87
C ALA A 134 -4.82 6.60 -13.29
N VAL A 135 -3.54 6.41 -12.95
CA VAL A 135 -3.01 5.20 -12.28
C VAL A 135 -3.61 5.04 -10.88
N SER A 136 -3.80 6.13 -10.17
CA SER A 136 -4.43 6.12 -8.86
C SER A 136 -5.95 5.85 -8.92
N LEU A 137 -6.64 6.34 -9.96
CA LEU A 137 -8.03 5.99 -10.26
C LEU A 137 -8.19 4.51 -10.64
N PHE A 138 -7.18 3.89 -11.23
CA PHE A 138 -7.17 2.44 -11.45
C PHE A 138 -7.28 1.67 -10.13
N TYR A 139 -6.63 2.11 -9.05
CA TYR A 139 -6.82 1.51 -7.74
C TYR A 139 -8.23 1.70 -7.18
N VAL A 140 -8.83 2.88 -7.39
CA VAL A 140 -10.24 3.12 -7.03
C VAL A 140 -11.14 2.12 -7.75
N LEU A 141 -10.92 1.88 -9.06
CA LEU A 141 -11.65 0.88 -9.83
C LEU A 141 -11.43 -0.55 -9.28
N VAL A 142 -10.19 -0.89 -8.92
CA VAL A 142 -9.84 -2.19 -8.32
C VAL A 142 -10.52 -2.38 -6.97
N LEU A 143 -10.73 -1.33 -6.18
CA LEU A 143 -11.46 -1.41 -4.90
C LEU A 143 -12.98 -1.36 -5.07
N SER A 144 -13.50 -0.53 -5.99
CA SER A 144 -14.92 -0.31 -6.17
C SER A 144 -15.61 -1.37 -7.03
N GLY A 145 -14.86 -2.08 -7.88
CA GLY A 145 -15.41 -3.12 -8.74
C GLY A 145 -15.97 -4.28 -7.92
N SER A 146 -17.12 -4.84 -8.30
CA SER A 146 -17.63 -6.06 -7.70
C SER A 146 -16.77 -7.25 -8.14
N VAL A 147 -16.13 -7.93 -7.18
CA VAL A 147 -15.28 -9.09 -7.46
C VAL A 147 -16.02 -10.34 -7.03
N ARG A 148 -16.20 -11.28 -7.96
CA ARG A 148 -16.77 -12.60 -7.65
C ARG A 148 -15.78 -13.40 -6.81
N VAL A 149 -16.25 -13.91 -5.67
CA VAL A 149 -15.50 -14.86 -4.84
C VAL A 149 -15.30 -16.14 -5.66
N THR A 150 -14.05 -16.56 -5.81
CA THR A 150 -13.67 -17.68 -6.68
C THR A 150 -12.63 -18.60 -6.05
N ILE A 151 -12.02 -18.20 -4.93
CA ILE A 151 -10.99 -18.98 -4.24
C ILE A 151 -11.60 -19.53 -2.95
N GLU A 152 -12.03 -20.78 -3.01
CA GLU A 152 -12.67 -21.49 -1.89
C GLU A 152 -11.70 -21.84 -0.78
N GLU A 153 -12.13 -21.82 0.48
CA GLU A 153 -11.32 -22.22 1.64
C GLU A 153 -10.88 -23.70 1.58
N SER A 154 -11.66 -24.53 0.89
CA SER A 154 -11.36 -25.94 0.61
C SER A 154 -10.12 -26.11 -0.27
N SER A 155 -9.86 -25.14 -1.17
CA SER A 155 -8.84 -25.22 -2.22
C SER A 155 -7.41 -25.32 -1.66
N ARG A 156 -6.58 -26.15 -2.30
CA ARG A 156 -5.15 -26.29 -1.98
C ARG A 156 -4.39 -24.97 -2.15
N ASN A 157 -4.82 -24.12 -3.07
CA ASN A 157 -4.15 -22.87 -3.39
C ASN A 157 -4.53 -21.71 -2.46
N TYR A 158 -5.53 -21.88 -1.59
CA TYR A 158 -6.05 -20.80 -0.75
C TYR A 158 -4.96 -20.17 0.14
N VAL A 159 -4.17 -21.03 0.80
CA VAL A 159 -3.07 -20.62 1.68
C VAL A 159 -2.02 -19.82 0.90
N GLY A 160 -1.56 -20.36 -0.22
CA GLY A 160 -0.52 -19.72 -1.03
C GLY A 160 -0.96 -18.37 -1.58
N LEU A 161 -2.19 -18.28 -2.09
CA LEU A 161 -2.75 -17.04 -2.62
C LEU A 161 -3.02 -15.99 -1.53
N THR A 162 -3.41 -16.44 -0.33
CA THR A 162 -3.53 -15.55 0.83
C THR A 162 -2.17 -14.99 1.22
N LEU A 163 -1.15 -15.84 1.35
CA LEU A 163 0.20 -15.40 1.70
C LEU A 163 0.76 -14.45 0.64
N LEU A 164 0.62 -14.79 -0.64
CA LEU A 164 1.03 -13.94 -1.75
C LEU A 164 0.35 -12.57 -1.72
N GLY A 165 -0.97 -12.55 -1.45
CA GLY A 165 -1.72 -11.30 -1.30
C GLY A 165 -1.20 -10.43 -0.14
N LEU A 166 -0.95 -11.04 1.01
CA LEU A 166 -0.45 -10.30 2.19
C LEU A 166 1.00 -9.81 1.99
N LEU A 167 1.85 -10.63 1.37
CA LEU A 167 3.22 -10.24 1.03
C LEU A 167 3.25 -9.13 -0.02
N GLY A 168 2.35 -9.14 -1.01
CA GLY A 168 2.24 -8.04 -1.97
C GLY A 168 1.85 -6.71 -1.32
N ILE A 169 0.95 -6.75 -0.33
CA ILE A 169 0.63 -5.56 0.50
C ILE A 169 1.86 -5.11 1.29
N ASN A 170 2.51 -6.02 2.01
CA ASN A 170 3.66 -5.68 2.85
C ASN A 170 4.87 -5.21 2.01
N GLY A 171 5.04 -5.71 0.78
CA GLY A 171 6.08 -5.26 -0.14
C GLY A 171 5.88 -3.82 -0.60
N MET A 172 4.63 -3.43 -0.90
CA MET A 172 4.32 -2.04 -1.21
C MET A 172 4.46 -1.13 0.02
N LEU A 173 4.06 -1.62 1.21
CA LEU A 173 4.29 -0.92 2.47
C LEU A 173 5.79 -0.64 2.67
N LEU A 174 6.64 -1.67 2.53
CA LEU A 174 8.10 -1.54 2.64
C LEU A 174 8.66 -0.50 1.67
N LEU A 175 8.22 -0.52 0.41
CA LEU A 175 8.67 0.45 -0.59
C LEU A 175 8.18 1.87 -0.25
N GLY A 176 6.94 2.00 0.19
CA GLY A 176 6.40 3.27 0.68
C GLY A 176 7.22 3.81 1.85
N THR A 177 7.54 2.97 2.83
CA THR A 177 8.42 3.32 3.96
C THR A 177 9.82 3.73 3.49
N ALA A 178 10.39 3.05 2.50
CA ALA A 178 11.69 3.42 1.94
C ALA A 178 11.68 4.82 1.30
N VAL A 179 10.60 5.17 0.60
CA VAL A 179 10.41 6.52 0.05
C VAL A 179 10.23 7.55 1.16
N LEU A 180 9.46 7.26 2.21
CA LEU A 180 9.29 8.20 3.33
C LEU A 180 10.61 8.45 4.05
N HIS A 181 11.35 7.37 4.35
CA HIS A 181 12.66 7.43 5.01
C HIS A 181 13.69 8.21 4.20
N SER A 182 13.62 8.19 2.86
CA SER A 182 14.52 8.97 2.02
C SER A 182 14.18 10.47 2.00
N THR A 183 13.06 10.89 2.59
CA THR A 183 12.68 12.29 2.71
C THR A 183 12.97 12.84 4.11
N ALA A 184 13.44 14.09 4.19
CA ALA A 184 13.64 14.76 5.49
C ALA A 184 12.31 15.16 6.19
N LEU A 185 11.17 15.07 5.49
CA LEU A 185 9.86 15.54 5.93
C LEU A 185 9.28 14.74 7.11
N PHE A 186 9.69 13.48 7.27
CA PHE A 186 9.17 12.58 8.29
C PHE A 186 10.18 12.27 9.40
N SER A 187 11.23 13.10 9.53
CA SER A 187 12.22 12.96 10.60
C SER A 187 11.69 13.39 11.98
N GLY A 188 12.21 12.72 13.02
CA GLY A 188 11.84 12.99 14.42
C GLY A 188 10.44 12.49 14.80
N TRP A 189 10.02 12.77 16.04
CA TRP A 189 8.81 12.17 16.61
C TRP A 189 7.52 12.62 15.90
N LEU A 190 7.40 13.90 15.53
CA LEU A 190 6.25 14.42 14.77
C LEU A 190 6.20 13.82 13.36
N GLY A 191 7.37 13.70 12.73
CA GLY A 191 7.53 13.06 11.43
C GLY A 191 7.07 11.61 11.46
N GLY A 192 7.51 10.83 12.46
CA GLY A 192 7.05 9.46 12.67
C GLY A 192 5.54 9.33 12.86
N VAL A 193 4.89 10.26 13.58
CA VAL A 193 3.42 10.27 13.73
C VAL A 193 2.73 10.56 12.39
N MET A 194 3.22 11.53 11.62
CA MET A 194 2.68 11.83 10.29
C MET A 194 2.90 10.67 9.31
N ALA A 195 4.07 10.04 9.34
CA ALA A 195 4.38 8.85 8.55
C ALA A 195 3.44 7.70 8.92
N PHE A 196 3.20 7.46 10.21
CA PHE A 196 2.24 6.46 10.65
C PHE A 196 0.83 6.75 10.11
N GLY A 197 0.35 7.98 10.23
CA GLY A 197 -0.94 8.40 9.71
C GLY A 197 -1.06 8.17 8.20
N LEU A 198 -0.01 8.51 7.45
CA LEU A 198 0.05 8.32 6.00
C LEU A 198 0.08 6.83 5.62
N LEU A 199 0.92 6.02 6.27
CA LEU A 199 1.01 4.58 6.03
C LEU A 199 -0.31 3.87 6.41
N LEU A 200 -0.99 4.32 7.46
CA LEU A 200 -2.31 3.81 7.83
C LEU A 200 -3.33 4.15 6.74
N LEU A 201 -3.37 5.40 6.28
CA LEU A 201 -4.25 5.82 5.19
C LEU A 201 -3.99 4.99 3.92
N LEU A 202 -2.73 4.74 3.59
CA LEU A 202 -2.33 4.05 2.38
C LEU A 202 -2.60 2.53 2.45
N PHE A 203 -2.15 1.88 3.51
CA PHE A 203 -2.03 0.43 3.51
C PHE A 203 -2.99 -0.28 4.46
N ALA A 204 -3.72 0.43 5.33
CA ALA A 204 -4.77 -0.20 6.13
C ALA A 204 -5.98 -0.67 5.33
N PRO A 205 -6.51 0.05 4.31
CA PRO A 205 -7.74 -0.34 3.62
C PRO A 205 -7.72 -1.75 3.02
N PRO A 206 -6.68 -2.20 2.27
CA PRO A 206 -6.63 -3.58 1.80
C PRO A 206 -6.55 -4.62 2.92
N ARG A 207 -5.87 -4.29 4.02
CA ARG A 207 -5.76 -5.20 5.16
C ARG A 207 -7.10 -5.34 5.89
N ILE A 208 -7.89 -4.27 5.95
CA ILE A 208 -9.26 -4.31 6.47
C ILE A 208 -10.12 -5.27 5.65
N TRP A 209 -10.02 -5.28 4.31
CA TRP A 209 -10.71 -6.26 3.46
C TRP A 209 -10.34 -7.71 3.80
N PHE A 210 -9.06 -7.97 4.07
CA PHE A 210 -8.64 -9.29 4.54
C PHE A 210 -9.25 -9.63 5.91
N LEU A 211 -9.20 -8.69 6.85
CA LEU A 211 -9.73 -8.87 8.21
C LEU A 211 -11.25 -9.04 8.24
N GLN A 212 -12.00 -8.44 7.30
CA GLN A 212 -13.44 -8.69 7.14
C GLN A 212 -13.71 -10.17 6.80
N LYS A 213 -12.87 -10.77 5.95
CA LYS A 213 -13.00 -12.18 5.55
C LYS A 213 -12.48 -13.14 6.61
N ARG A 214 -11.50 -12.70 7.39
CA ARG A 214 -10.81 -13.46 8.44
C ARG A 214 -10.51 -12.58 9.66
N PRO A 215 -11.51 -12.31 10.50
CA PRO A 215 -11.32 -11.48 11.68
C PRO A 215 -10.38 -12.17 12.67
N SER A 216 -9.28 -11.49 13.00
CA SER A 216 -8.29 -11.96 13.95
C SER A 216 -7.67 -10.75 14.64
N LEU A 217 -7.89 -10.65 15.96
CA LEU A 217 -7.31 -9.57 16.77
C LEU A 217 -5.77 -9.60 16.68
N LEU A 218 -5.20 -10.81 16.69
CA LEU A 218 -3.76 -11.00 16.58
C LEU A 218 -3.21 -10.49 15.24
N ALA A 219 -3.94 -10.69 14.14
CA ALA A 219 -3.56 -10.19 12.81
C ALA A 219 -3.70 -8.66 12.70
N THR A 220 -4.66 -8.06 13.40
CA THR A 220 -4.81 -6.61 13.48
C THR A 220 -3.66 -5.99 14.28
N VAL A 221 -3.36 -6.55 15.46
CA VAL A 221 -2.29 -6.05 16.32
C VAL A 221 -0.92 -6.24 15.67
N SER A 222 -0.68 -7.38 15.00
CA SER A 222 0.60 -7.59 14.28
C SER A 222 0.79 -6.57 13.17
N TYR A 223 -0.27 -6.28 12.42
CA TYR A 223 -0.20 -5.32 11.33
C TYR A 223 -0.03 -3.87 11.82
N LEU A 224 -0.75 -3.48 12.88
CA LEU A 224 -0.56 -2.17 13.51
C LEU A 224 0.86 -2.04 14.07
N GLY A 225 1.39 -3.09 14.69
CA GLY A 225 2.79 -3.14 15.14
C GLY A 225 3.78 -2.96 14.00
N LEU A 226 3.55 -3.63 12.85
CA LEU A 226 4.35 -3.44 11.64
C LEU A 226 4.29 -2.00 11.12
N LEU A 227 3.10 -1.41 11.02
CA LEU A 227 2.94 -0.02 10.57
C LEU A 227 3.67 0.97 11.50
N LEU A 228 3.57 0.76 12.80
CA LEU A 228 4.22 1.60 13.80
C LEU A 228 5.74 1.44 13.74
N PHE A 229 6.23 0.21 13.54
CA PHE A 229 7.65 -0.05 13.29
C PHE A 229 8.15 0.63 12.01
N CYS A 230 7.42 0.50 10.90
CA CYS A 230 7.75 1.21 9.66
C CYS A 230 7.80 2.72 9.84
N ALA A 231 6.80 3.29 10.52
CA ALA A 231 6.72 4.73 10.78
C ALA A 231 7.86 5.23 11.69
N TRP A 232 8.27 4.41 12.66
CA TRP A 232 9.43 4.71 13.51
C TRP A 232 10.75 4.70 12.73
N GLN A 233 10.83 3.89 11.68
CA GLN A 233 11.99 3.82 10.78
C GLN A 233 11.92 4.85 9.65
N SER A 234 10.85 5.65 9.55
CA SER A 234 10.65 6.66 8.49
C SER A 234 11.38 7.97 8.77
#